data_AF-A0A965V011-F1
#
_entry.id   AF-A0A965V011-F1
#
_cell.length_a   1.000
_cell.length_b   1.000
_cell.length_c   1.000
_cell.angle_alpha   90.00
_cell.angle_beta   90.00
_cell.angle_gamma   90.00
#
_symmetry.space_group_name_H-M   'P 1'
#
loop_
_entity.id
_entity.type
_entity.pdbx_description
1 polymer ?
#
loop_
_entity_poly.entity_id
_entity_poly.type
_entity_poly.pdbx_seq_one_letter_code
_entity_poly.pdbx_strand_id
1 'polypeptide(L)'
;MHALLSLSKKIDALSEWVGRWVAWLLLFAVLISAANAVVRKAFNMSSNGFLEIQWYLFAATLIIKLAMPLVINAYVTQEVSSNAGGLIRWPVFALLPAGLLLLGIQAVSELIKRIAFLQGLIPDPTKKQGSKTPEEELAEFLLQKEVAARDAARMGARP
;
A
#
# COMPACT_ATOMS: atom_id res chain seq x y z
N MET A 1 -30.60 -5.85 -40.56
CA MET A 1 -30.16 -4.65 -39.79
C MET A 1 -30.98 -4.41 -38.51
N HIS A 2 -32.31 -4.37 -38.57
CA HIS A 2 -33.16 -4.10 -37.39
C HIS A 2 -33.03 -5.12 -36.25
N ALA A 3 -32.88 -6.42 -36.56
CA ALA A 3 -32.67 -7.45 -35.53
C ALA A 3 -31.36 -7.25 -34.75
N LEU A 4 -30.27 -6.90 -35.45
CA LEU A 4 -28.96 -6.61 -34.86
C LEU A 4 -28.99 -5.36 -33.98
N LEU A 5 -29.69 -4.30 -34.42
CA LEU A 5 -29.90 -3.09 -33.62
C LEU A 5 -30.77 -3.36 -32.37
N SER A 6 -31.76 -4.23 -32.47
CA SER A 6 -32.58 -4.63 -31.31
C SER A 6 -31.78 -5.45 -30.29
N LEU A 7 -30.83 -6.26 -30.77
CA LEU A 7 -29.94 -7.03 -29.92
C LEU A 7 -28.94 -6.13 -29.19
N SER A 8 -28.35 -5.15 -29.89
CA SER A 8 -27.47 -4.13 -29.27
C SER A 8 -28.17 -3.42 -28.12
N LYS A 9 -29.38 -2.90 -28.34
CA LYS A 9 -30.14 -2.18 -27.30
C LYS A 9 -30.46 -3.05 -26.09
N LYS A 10 -30.67 -4.36 -26.29
CA LYS A 10 -30.87 -5.32 -25.18
C LYS A 10 -29.58 -5.56 -24.39
N ILE A 11 -28.44 -5.63 -25.08
CA ILE A 11 -27.12 -5.76 -24.46
C ILE A 11 -26.79 -4.48 -23.66
N ASP A 12 -27.07 -3.30 -24.22
CA ASP A 12 -26.85 -2.02 -23.55
C ASP A 12 -27.75 -1.89 -22.30
N ALA A 13 -29.03 -2.22 -22.41
CA ALA A 13 -29.97 -2.22 -21.28
C ALA A 13 -29.57 -3.22 -20.18
N LEU A 14 -29.05 -4.40 -20.56
CA LEU A 14 -28.52 -5.37 -19.61
C LEU A 14 -27.28 -4.82 -18.90
N SER A 15 -26.38 -4.16 -19.65
CA SER A 15 -25.15 -3.57 -19.11
C SER A 15 -25.46 -2.45 -18.11
N GLU A 16 -26.44 -1.60 -18.40
CA GLU A 16 -26.91 -0.56 -17.47
C GLU A 16 -27.65 -1.12 -16.26
N TRP A 17 -28.39 -2.22 -16.42
CA TRP A 17 -29.06 -2.90 -15.32
C TRP A 17 -28.03 -3.50 -14.37
N VAL A 18 -27.06 -4.26 -14.90
CA VAL A 18 -25.94 -4.82 -14.12
C VAL A 18 -25.15 -3.69 -13.46
N GLY A 19 -24.84 -2.61 -14.17
CA GLY A 19 -24.11 -1.46 -13.64
C GLY A 19 -24.80 -0.81 -12.43
N ARG A 20 -26.14 -0.66 -12.47
CA ARG A 20 -26.93 -0.16 -11.33
C ARG A 20 -26.82 -1.06 -10.11
N TRP A 21 -26.92 -2.38 -10.30
CA TRP A 21 -26.77 -3.33 -9.19
C TRP A 21 -25.36 -3.33 -8.62
N VAL A 22 -24.33 -3.26 -9.48
CA VAL A 22 -22.94 -3.13 -9.04
C VAL A 22 -22.75 -1.86 -8.20
N ALA A 23 -23.36 -0.74 -8.57
CA ALA A 23 -23.30 0.49 -7.77
C ALA A 23 -23.93 0.31 -6.37
N TRP A 24 -25.08 -0.35 -6.28
CA TRP A 24 -25.71 -0.68 -4.99
C TRP A 24 -24.85 -1.63 -4.16
N LEU A 25 -24.26 -2.66 -4.77
CA LEU A 25 -23.37 -3.60 -4.09
C LEU A 25 -22.09 -2.92 -3.58
N LEU A 26 -21.53 -1.99 -4.35
CA LEU A 26 -20.39 -1.16 -3.94
C LEU A 26 -20.75 -0.28 -2.75
N LEU A 27 -21.92 0.36 -2.76
CA LEU A 27 -22.41 1.14 -1.63
C LEU A 27 -22.53 0.27 -0.37
N PHE A 28 -23.12 -0.92 -0.48
CA PHE A 28 -23.21 -1.87 0.63
C PHE A 28 -21.83 -2.32 1.13
N ALA A 29 -20.88 -2.61 0.23
CA ALA A 29 -19.52 -2.98 0.61
C ALA A 29 -18.82 -1.86 1.42
N VAL A 30 -18.99 -0.60 0.99
CA VAL A 30 -18.47 0.57 1.72
C VAL A 30 -19.16 0.71 3.08
N LEU A 31 -20.48 0.57 3.15
CA LEU A 31 -21.23 0.65 4.42
C LEU A 31 -20.83 -0.45 5.40
N ILE A 32 -20.64 -1.69 4.93
CA ILE A 32 -20.15 -2.80 5.76
C ILE A 32 -18.73 -2.51 6.27
N SER A 33 -17.86 -1.97 5.42
CA SER A 33 -16.50 -1.60 5.81
C SER A 33 -16.48 -0.46 6.84
N ALA A 34 -17.31 0.57 6.66
CA ALA A 34 -17.47 1.67 7.60
C ALA A 34 -18.09 1.20 8.92
N ALA A 35 -19.13 0.37 8.89
CA ALA A 35 -19.73 -0.22 10.08
C ALA A 35 -18.73 -1.08 10.86
N ASN A 36 -17.91 -1.87 10.16
CA ASN A 36 -16.84 -2.64 10.78
C ASN A 36 -15.77 -1.73 11.43
N ALA A 37 -15.45 -0.57 10.83
CA ALA A 37 -14.57 0.42 11.44
C ALA A 37 -15.17 1.09 12.69
N VAL A 38 -16.49 1.34 12.71
CA VAL A 38 -17.21 1.90 13.87
C VAL A 38 -17.31 0.88 15.01
N VAL A 39 -17.70 -0.36 14.71
CA VAL A 39 -17.78 -1.46 15.70
C VAL A 39 -16.42 -1.70 16.34
N ARG A 40 -15.33 -1.61 15.57
CA ARG A 40 -13.96 -1.64 16.12
C ARG A 40 -13.69 -0.58 17.16
N LYS A 41 -14.06 0.67 16.88
CA LYS A 41 -13.84 1.81 17.77
C LYS A 41 -14.71 1.70 19.03
N ALA A 42 -15.91 1.12 18.90
CA ALA A 42 -16.89 1.03 19.98
C ALA A 42 -16.69 -0.19 20.90
N PHE A 43 -16.21 -1.33 20.38
CA PHE A 43 -16.21 -2.60 21.13
C PHE A 43 -14.84 -3.26 21.31
N ASN A 44 -13.73 -2.62 20.90
CA ASN A 44 -12.34 -3.09 21.08
C ASN A 44 -12.07 -4.55 20.69
N MET A 45 -12.95 -5.16 19.89
CA MET A 45 -12.93 -6.59 19.56
C MET A 45 -13.18 -6.77 18.06
N SER A 46 -12.14 -6.51 17.25
CA SER A 46 -12.07 -6.91 15.84
C SER A 46 -10.63 -6.70 15.34
N SER A 47 -9.99 -7.78 14.88
CA SER A 47 -8.62 -7.75 14.36
C SER A 47 -8.61 -7.30 12.89
N ASN A 48 -8.00 -6.15 12.59
CA ASN A 48 -7.83 -5.67 11.21
C ASN A 48 -6.82 -6.45 10.39
N GLY A 49 -5.85 -7.06 11.06
CA GLY A 49 -4.81 -7.81 10.38
C GLY A 49 -5.37 -8.94 9.52
N PHE A 50 -6.41 -9.64 9.99
CA PHE A 50 -6.99 -10.75 9.22
C PHE A 50 -7.73 -10.29 7.95
N LEU A 51 -8.45 -9.17 8.02
CA LEU A 51 -9.16 -8.63 6.85
C LEU A 51 -8.17 -8.04 5.84
N GLU A 52 -7.15 -7.31 6.30
CA GLU A 52 -6.11 -6.76 5.43
C GLU A 52 -5.31 -7.86 4.71
N ILE A 53 -4.96 -8.95 5.42
CA ILE A 53 -4.29 -10.11 4.82
C ILE A 53 -5.08 -10.70 3.66
N GLN A 54 -6.42 -10.74 3.75
CA GLN A 54 -7.25 -11.23 2.64
C GLN A 54 -7.09 -10.37 1.38
N TRP A 55 -7.10 -9.05 1.52
CA TRP A 55 -6.92 -8.13 0.39
C TRP A 55 -5.52 -8.24 -0.23
N TYR A 56 -4.48 -8.38 0.61
CA TYR A 56 -3.12 -8.58 0.12
C TYR A 56 -2.94 -9.91 -0.62
N LEU A 57 -3.50 -11.00 -0.10
CA LEU A 57 -3.47 -12.31 -0.76
C LEU A 57 -4.28 -12.30 -2.06
N PHE A 58 -5.43 -11.63 -2.09
CA PHE A 58 -6.22 -11.45 -3.30
C PHE A 58 -5.45 -10.66 -4.38
N ALA A 59 -4.84 -9.52 -4.02
CA ALA A 59 -4.02 -8.75 -4.94
C ALA A 59 -2.82 -9.55 -5.46
N ALA A 60 -2.11 -10.26 -4.57
CA ALA A 60 -0.96 -11.08 -4.94
C ALA A 60 -1.32 -12.18 -5.94
N THR A 61 -2.42 -12.89 -5.70
CA THR A 61 -2.89 -13.97 -6.59
C THR A 61 -3.30 -13.45 -7.97
N LEU A 62 -4.03 -12.34 -8.04
CA LEU A 62 -4.40 -11.73 -9.33
C LEU A 62 -3.17 -11.24 -10.11
N ILE A 63 -2.24 -10.55 -9.45
CA ILE A 63 -1.01 -10.06 -10.08
C ILE A 63 -0.21 -11.23 -10.64
N ILE A 64 0.01 -12.28 -9.87
CA ILE A 64 0.74 -13.47 -10.36
C ILE A 64 0.01 -14.12 -11.53
N LYS A 65 -1.32 -14.30 -11.42
CA LYS A 65 -2.11 -14.98 -12.46
C LYS A 65 -2.13 -14.23 -13.78
N LEU A 66 -2.16 -12.89 -13.74
CA LEU A 66 -2.23 -12.04 -14.93
C LEU A 66 -0.85 -11.67 -15.49
N ALA A 67 0.15 -11.44 -14.62
CA ALA A 67 1.49 -11.05 -15.04
C ALA A 67 2.33 -12.22 -15.55
N MET A 68 2.22 -13.42 -14.95
CA MET A 68 3.05 -14.56 -15.37
C MET A 68 2.88 -14.95 -16.84
N PRO A 69 1.67 -15.03 -17.41
CA PRO A 69 1.49 -15.27 -18.84
C PRO A 69 2.16 -14.21 -19.71
N LEU A 70 2.12 -12.94 -19.31
CA LEU A 70 2.77 -11.84 -20.03
C LEU A 70 4.30 -12.02 -20.04
N VAL A 71 4.89 -12.36 -18.90
CA VAL A 71 6.33 -12.64 -18.78
C VAL A 71 6.73 -13.83 -19.64
N ILE A 72 6.01 -14.95 -19.54
CA ILE A 72 6.29 -16.17 -20.28
C ILE A 72 6.17 -15.94 -21.78
N ASN A 73 5.10 -15.26 -22.23
CA ASN A 73 4.92 -14.94 -23.64
C ASN A 73 6.07 -14.07 -24.16
N ALA A 74 6.40 -12.96 -23.47
CA ALA A 74 7.49 -12.09 -23.89
C ALA A 74 8.86 -12.80 -23.91
N TYR A 75 9.07 -13.79 -23.03
CA TYR A 75 10.26 -14.62 -23.01
C TYR A 75 10.30 -15.60 -24.18
N VAL A 76 9.21 -16.30 -24.46
CA VAL A 76 9.11 -17.26 -25.58
C VAL A 76 9.21 -16.55 -26.93
N THR A 77 8.53 -15.42 -27.10
CA THR A 77 8.53 -14.67 -28.36
C THR A 77 9.75 -13.77 -28.53
N GLN A 78 10.63 -13.69 -27.53
CA GLN A 78 11.79 -12.78 -27.50
C GLN A 78 11.38 -11.34 -27.88
N GLU A 79 10.31 -10.87 -27.23
CA GLU A 79 9.69 -9.61 -27.61
C GLU A 79 10.63 -8.42 -27.35
N VAL A 80 10.83 -7.60 -28.39
CA VAL A 80 11.68 -6.41 -28.37
C VAL A 80 10.86 -5.16 -28.58
N SER A 81 11.27 -4.07 -27.92
CA SER A 81 10.63 -2.77 -28.07
C SER A 81 10.76 -2.22 -29.49
N SER A 82 9.71 -1.55 -29.97
CA SER A 82 9.69 -0.86 -31.27
C SER A 82 10.52 0.44 -31.29
N ASN A 83 11.03 0.90 -30.14
CA ASN A 83 11.92 2.05 -30.07
C ASN A 83 13.29 1.73 -30.70
N ALA A 84 13.92 2.74 -31.31
CA ALA A 84 15.29 2.62 -31.83
C ALA A 84 16.24 2.14 -30.72
N GLY A 85 16.90 0.99 -30.94
CA GLY A 85 17.76 0.33 -29.95
C GLY A 85 17.11 -0.84 -29.17
N GLY A 86 15.81 -1.10 -29.36
CA GLY A 86 15.12 -2.36 -29.04
C GLY A 86 15.47 -3.05 -27.71
N LEU A 87 14.87 -2.63 -26.60
CA LEU A 87 15.00 -3.33 -25.32
C LEU A 87 14.15 -4.62 -25.30
N ILE A 88 14.73 -5.71 -24.80
CA ILE A 88 14.01 -6.97 -24.55
C ILE A 88 13.00 -6.73 -23.43
N ARG A 89 11.72 -7.11 -23.64
CA ARG A 89 10.60 -6.72 -22.75
C ARG A 89 10.41 -7.64 -21.54
N TRP A 90 10.75 -8.93 -21.64
CA TRP A 90 10.50 -9.90 -20.57
C TRP A 90 11.13 -9.54 -19.21
N PRO A 91 12.33 -8.92 -19.11
CA PRO A 91 12.89 -8.53 -17.81
C PRO A 91 12.03 -7.50 -17.11
N VAL A 92 11.47 -6.54 -17.85
CA VAL A 92 10.60 -5.49 -17.30
C VAL A 92 9.31 -6.09 -16.76
N PHE A 93 8.70 -7.02 -17.50
CA PHE A 93 7.50 -7.71 -17.03
C PHE A 93 7.78 -8.60 -15.83
N ALA A 94 8.96 -9.23 -15.75
CA ALA A 94 9.37 -10.08 -14.64
C ALA A 94 9.62 -9.31 -13.34
N LEU A 95 9.94 -8.01 -13.41
CA LEU A 95 10.10 -7.17 -12.21
C LEU A 95 8.84 -7.09 -11.36
N LEU A 96 7.65 -7.20 -11.96
CA LEU A 96 6.38 -7.12 -11.23
C LEU A 96 6.18 -8.32 -10.26
N PRO A 97 6.19 -9.59 -10.71
CA PRO A 97 6.11 -10.72 -9.80
C PRO A 97 7.36 -10.82 -8.90
N ALA A 98 8.54 -10.41 -9.37
CA ALA A 98 9.75 -10.39 -8.55
C ALA A 98 9.65 -9.40 -7.38
N GLY A 99 9.16 -8.19 -7.60
CA GLY A 99 8.94 -7.20 -6.54
C GLY A 99 7.93 -7.69 -5.50
N LEU A 100 6.86 -8.34 -5.94
CA LEU A 100 5.88 -8.95 -5.03
C LEU A 100 6.48 -10.07 -4.19
N LEU A 101 7.34 -10.90 -4.79
CA LEU A 101 8.06 -11.96 -4.08
C LEU A 101 8.99 -11.39 -3.00
N LEU A 102 9.76 -10.35 -3.34
CA LEU A 102 10.65 -9.67 -2.39
C LEU A 102 9.87 -9.05 -1.22
N LEU A 103 8.74 -8.40 -1.50
CA LEU A 103 7.85 -7.88 -0.46
C LEU A 103 7.28 -9.00 0.41
N GLY A 104 6.94 -10.16 -0.16
CA GLY A 104 6.50 -11.33 0.59
C GLY A 104 7.56 -11.83 1.59
N ILE A 105 8.81 -11.91 1.16
CA ILE A 105 9.94 -12.27 2.03
C ILE A 105 10.13 -11.22 3.13
N GLN A 106 10.05 -9.92 2.79
CA GLN A 106 10.13 -8.84 3.78
C GLN A 106 9.00 -8.95 4.82
N ALA A 107 7.78 -9.24 4.39
CA ALA A 107 6.63 -9.41 5.28
C ALA A 107 6.84 -10.57 6.26
N VAL A 108 7.44 -11.69 5.81
CA VAL A 108 7.81 -12.80 6.69
C VAL A 108 8.90 -12.37 7.69
N SER A 109 9.93 -11.65 7.24
CA SER A 109 10.99 -11.13 8.13
C SER A 109 10.41 -10.24 9.23
N GLU A 110 9.54 -9.31 8.88
CA GLU A 110 8.90 -8.40 9.83
C GLU A 110 7.95 -9.14 10.79
N LEU A 111 7.22 -10.14 10.30
CA LEU A 111 6.38 -10.98 11.16
C LEU A 111 7.20 -11.73 12.21
N ILE A 112 8.33 -12.32 11.83
CA ILE A 112 9.23 -13.01 12.75
C ILE A 112 9.76 -12.05 13.81
N LYS A 113 10.21 -10.85 13.41
CA LYS A 113 10.68 -9.83 14.37
C LYS A 113 9.59 -9.43 15.36
N ARG A 114 8.35 -9.26 14.90
CA ARG A 114 7.20 -8.91 15.77
C ARG A 114 6.89 -10.02 16.77
N ILE A 115 6.94 -11.29 16.35
CA ILE A 115 6.76 -12.44 17.24
C ILE A 115 7.90 -12.49 18.27
N ALA A 116 9.15 -12.32 17.84
CA ALA A 116 10.31 -12.30 18.73
C ALA A 116 10.25 -11.16 19.76
N PHE A 117 9.78 -9.98 19.37
CA PHE A 117 9.54 -8.85 20.27
C PHE A 117 8.47 -9.16 21.31
N LEU A 118 7.33 -9.74 20.90
CA LEU A 118 6.25 -10.14 21.82
C LEU A 118 6.70 -11.23 22.81
N GLN A 119 7.70 -12.03 22.44
CA GLN A 119 8.34 -13.02 23.32
C GLN A 119 9.46 -12.41 24.20
N GLY A 120 9.75 -11.12 24.06
CA GLY A 120 10.82 -10.45 24.80
C GLY A 120 12.24 -10.81 24.35
N LEU A 121 12.40 -11.43 23.18
CA LEU A 121 13.70 -11.92 22.67
C LEU A 121 14.53 -10.82 22.00
N ILE A 122 13.88 -9.78 21.46
CA ILE A 122 14.53 -8.66 20.78
C ILE A 122 13.94 -7.31 21.22
N PRO A 123 14.70 -6.20 21.15
CA PRO A 123 14.16 -4.85 21.35
C PRO A 123 13.14 -4.47 20.26
N ASP A 124 12.31 -3.47 20.56
CA ASP A 124 11.23 -3.00 19.68
C ASP A 124 11.74 -2.68 18.26
N PRO A 125 11.31 -3.46 17.23
CA PRO A 125 11.79 -3.29 15.86
C PRO A 125 11.22 -2.05 15.17
N THR A 126 10.22 -1.38 15.75
CA THR A 126 9.59 -0.19 15.16
C THR A 126 10.26 1.12 15.55
N LYS A 127 11.19 1.11 16.51
CA LYS A 127 11.97 2.30 16.86
C LYS A 127 12.99 2.59 15.76
N LYS A 128 12.84 3.76 15.10
CA LYS A 128 13.87 4.30 14.21
C LYS A 128 15.11 4.61 15.04
N GLN A 129 16.22 3.96 14.74
CA GLN A 129 17.49 4.20 15.39
C GLN A 129 17.93 5.65 15.07
N GLY A 130 17.86 6.53 16.07
CA GLY A 130 18.26 7.94 15.95
C GLY A 130 17.13 8.98 15.87
N SER A 131 15.84 8.64 16.03
CA SER A 131 14.82 9.69 16.23
C SER A 131 14.92 10.21 17.66
N LYS A 132 15.36 11.45 17.81
CA LYS A 132 15.24 12.18 19.08
C LYS A 132 13.79 12.11 19.53
N THR A 133 13.58 11.78 20.79
CA THR A 133 12.24 11.80 21.37
C THR A 133 11.65 13.21 21.22
N PRO A 134 10.32 13.38 21.12
CA PRO A 134 9.69 14.70 21.06
C PRO A 134 10.12 15.62 22.22
N GLU A 135 10.47 15.02 23.36
CA GLU A 135 11.03 15.70 24.53
C GLU A 135 12.44 16.22 24.29
N GLU A 136 13.30 15.43 23.63
CA GLU A 136 14.66 15.84 23.23
C GLU A 136 14.62 16.94 22.16
N GLU A 137 13.72 16.87 21.18
CA GLU A 137 13.52 17.93 20.18
C GLU A 137 13.04 19.25 20.83
N LEU A 138 12.11 19.15 21.79
CA LEU A 138 11.62 20.32 22.53
C LEU A 138 12.72 20.92 23.44
N ALA A 139 13.50 20.08 24.12
CA ALA A 139 14.61 20.53 24.97
C ALA A 139 15.67 21.25 24.16
N GLU A 140 16.05 20.73 22.99
CA GLU A 140 16.97 21.41 22.08
C GLU A 140 16.42 22.72 21.54
N PHE A 141 15.12 22.79 21.23
CA PHE A 141 14.47 24.03 20.80
C PHE A 141 14.45 25.11 21.89
N LEU A 142 14.15 24.73 23.14
CA LEU A 142 14.18 25.64 24.28
C LEU A 142 15.61 26.13 24.57
N LEU A 143 16.59 25.22 24.52
CA LEU A 143 18.00 25.57 24.64
C LEU A 143 18.46 26.51 23.51
N GLN A 144 18.05 26.26 22.27
CA GLN A 144 18.32 27.16 21.15
C GLN A 144 17.72 28.55 21.38
N LYS A 145 16.47 28.64 21.86
CA LYS A 145 15.84 29.92 22.18
C LYS A 145 16.55 30.65 23.32
N GLU A 146 16.97 29.94 24.36
CA GLU A 146 17.68 30.54 25.48
C GLU A 146 19.07 31.04 25.07
N VAL A 147 19.83 30.26 24.29
CA VAL A 147 21.13 30.68 23.76
C VAL A 147 20.97 31.88 22.83
N ALA A 148 20.00 31.86 21.91
CA ALA A 148 19.71 33.00 21.03
C ALA A 148 19.29 34.26 21.81
N ALA A 149 18.48 34.12 22.86
CA ALA A 149 18.10 35.23 23.73
C ALA A 149 19.30 35.78 24.52
N ARG A 150 20.17 34.90 25.03
CA ARG A 150 21.42 35.30 25.72
C ARG A 150 22.39 36.01 24.78
N ASP A 151 22.54 35.55 23.54
CA ASP A 151 23.41 36.16 22.55
C ASP A 151 22.87 37.50 22.05
N ALA A 152 21.55 37.62 21.86
CA ALA A 152 20.90 38.89 21.56
C ALA A 152 21.07 39.91 22.70
N ALA A 153 20.93 39.47 23.96
CA ALA A 153 21.17 40.32 25.13
C ALA A 153 22.66 40.76 25.23
N ARG A 154 23.61 39.89 24.87
CA ARG A 154 25.03 40.22 24.81
C ARG A 154 25.36 41.20 23.67
N MET A 155 24.67 41.11 22.53
CA MET A 155 24.84 42.04 21.41
C MET A 155 24.18 43.40 21.65
N GLY A 156 23.07 43.46 22.39
CA GLY A 156 22.41 44.70 22.79
C GLY A 156 23.09 45.45 23.95
N ALA A 157 24.01 44.80 24.68
CA ALA A 157 24.76 45.37 25.79
C ALA A 157 26.17 45.89 25.42
N ARG A 158 26.54 45.89 24.13
CA ARG A 158 27.75 46.57 23.66
C ARG A 158 27.42 48.02 23.34
N PRO A 159 28.00 49.02 24.04
CA PRO A 159 27.84 50.44 23.71
C PRO A 159 28.46 50.79 22.35
#